data_AF-A0A919ZVP0-F1
#
_entry.id   AF-A0A919ZVP0-F1
#
_cell.length_a   1.000
_cell.length_b   1.000
_cell.length_c   1.000
_cell.angle_alpha   90.00
_cell.angle_beta   90.00
_cell.angle_gamma   90.00
#
_symmetry.space_group_name_H-M   'P 1'
#
loop_
_entity.id
_entity.type
_entity.pdbx_description
1 polymer ?
#
loop_
_entity_poly.entity_id
_entity_poly.type
_entity_poly.pdbx_seq_one_letter_code
_entity_poly.pdbx_strand_id
1 'polypeptide(L)'
;MKNLLLCVVIVWSFAISSEEYEVKMLNFGNDGSMVFEPGFLKVNVGDTVHFKSVDMAHNSESSTGLIPVNASGWKGNINEDISITLTEEGVYVYQCTPHLILGMVV
;
A
#
# COMPACT_ATOMS: atom_id res chain seq x y z
N MET A 1 -12.98 17.56 -57.11
CA MET A 1 -11.89 17.96 -56.21
C MET A 1 -12.48 18.66 -54.99
N LYS A 2 -12.68 17.95 -53.88
CA LYS A 2 -12.90 18.53 -52.54
C LYS A 2 -12.82 17.37 -51.56
N ASN A 3 -11.59 17.09 -51.14
CA ASN A 3 -11.25 16.03 -50.21
C ASN A 3 -11.79 16.45 -48.84
N LEU A 4 -12.82 15.77 -48.35
CA LEU A 4 -13.31 15.94 -47.00
C LEU A 4 -12.31 15.25 -46.06
N LEU A 5 -11.44 16.06 -45.42
CA LEU A 5 -10.51 15.61 -44.40
C LEU A 5 -11.30 14.95 -43.26
N LEU A 6 -11.18 13.62 -43.15
CA LEU A 6 -11.66 12.85 -42.02
C LEU A 6 -10.60 12.94 -40.91
N CYS A 7 -10.81 13.81 -39.92
CA CYS A 7 -9.97 13.84 -38.72
C CYS A 7 -10.25 12.59 -37.88
N VAL A 8 -9.35 11.60 -37.97
CA VAL A 8 -9.36 10.44 -37.08
C VAL A 8 -8.77 10.87 -35.74
N VAL A 9 -9.62 11.03 -34.73
CA VAL A 9 -9.19 11.24 -33.34
C VAL A 9 -8.88 9.89 -32.73
N ILE A 10 -7.58 9.56 -32.61
CA ILE A 10 -7.14 8.35 -31.92
C ILE A 10 -7.14 8.67 -30.42
N VAL A 11 -8.16 8.21 -29.70
CA VAL A 11 -8.19 8.24 -28.24
C VAL A 11 -7.24 7.14 -27.76
N TRP A 12 -6.06 7.52 -27.25
CA TRP A 12 -5.18 6.60 -26.56
C TRP A 12 -5.78 6.32 -25.18
N SER A 13 -6.36 5.14 -25.00
CA SER A 13 -6.74 4.67 -23.67
C SER A 13 -5.47 4.39 -22.88
N PHE A 14 -5.17 5.22 -21.88
CA PHE A 14 -4.18 4.87 -20.87
C PHE A 14 -4.74 3.67 -20.09
N ALA A 15 -4.06 2.54 -20.17
CA ALA A 15 -4.34 1.42 -19.29
C ALA A 15 -3.92 1.84 -17.87
N ILE A 16 -4.89 2.14 -17.02
CA ILE A 16 -4.69 2.24 -15.57
C ILE A 16 -4.57 0.80 -15.09
N SER A 17 -3.34 0.32 -14.98
CA SER A 17 -3.05 -0.96 -14.30
C SER A 17 -2.84 -0.64 -12.84
N SER A 18 -3.60 -1.30 -11.97
CA SER A 18 -3.33 -1.36 -10.54
C SER A 18 -2.42 -2.57 -10.31
N GLU A 19 -1.26 -2.33 -9.70
CA GLU A 19 -0.36 -3.40 -9.27
C GLU A 19 -0.67 -3.82 -7.83
N GLU A 20 -0.36 -5.08 -7.53
CA GLU A 20 -0.57 -5.67 -6.22
C GLU A 20 0.79 -5.95 -5.58
N TYR A 21 0.95 -5.54 -4.32
CA TYR A 21 2.18 -5.65 -3.54
C TYR A 21 1.94 -6.48 -2.29
N GLU A 22 2.95 -7.21 -1.83
CA GLU A 22 2.88 -7.97 -0.58
C GLU A 22 3.85 -7.39 0.46
N VAL A 23 3.37 -7.21 1.69
CA VAL A 23 4.16 -6.89 2.88
C VAL A 23 3.92 -7.97 3.93
N LYS A 24 4.98 -8.67 4.31
CA LYS A 24 4.94 -9.72 5.34
C LYS A 24 5.11 -9.11 6.73
N MET A 25 4.36 -9.61 7.70
CA MET A 25 4.50 -9.25 9.11
C MET A 25 5.25 -10.36 9.85
N LEU A 26 6.46 -10.06 10.32
CA LEU A 26 7.43 -11.07 10.76
C LEU A 26 7.98 -10.77 12.16
N ASN A 27 8.24 -11.84 12.91
CA ASN A 27 9.01 -11.77 14.14
C ASN A 27 10.48 -11.45 13.87
N PHE A 28 11.04 -11.97 12.76
CA PHE A 28 12.40 -11.68 12.29
C PHE A 28 12.44 -11.64 10.77
N GLY A 29 13.09 -10.62 10.22
CA GLY A 29 13.33 -10.47 8.78
C GLY A 29 14.71 -9.88 8.52
N ASN A 30 14.95 -9.40 7.30
CA ASN A 30 16.26 -8.87 6.91
C ASN A 30 16.73 -7.68 7.78
N ASP A 31 15.78 -6.88 8.28
CA ASP A 31 16.06 -5.63 9.01
C ASP A 31 16.01 -5.81 10.54
N GLY A 32 15.93 -7.05 11.03
CA GLY A 32 15.98 -7.39 12.46
C GLY A 32 14.69 -8.03 12.98
N SER A 33 14.33 -7.73 14.22
CA SER A 33 13.15 -8.28 14.88
C SER A 33 11.93 -7.37 14.75
N MET A 34 10.73 -7.94 14.65
CA MET A 34 9.44 -7.24 14.56
C MET A 34 9.41 -6.29 13.38
N VAL A 35 9.34 -6.85 12.17
CA VAL A 35 9.51 -6.10 10.93
C VAL A 35 8.38 -6.35 9.95
N PHE A 36 8.08 -5.30 9.18
CA PHE A 36 7.39 -5.44 7.90
C PHE A 36 8.43 -5.72 6.82
N GLU A 37 8.18 -6.70 5.95
CA GLU A 37 9.08 -7.03 4.84
C GLU A 37 8.33 -7.04 3.50
N PRO A 38 8.67 -6.16 2.54
CA PRO A 38 9.75 -5.18 2.61
C PRO A 38 9.46 -4.04 3.60
N GLY A 39 10.51 -3.46 4.19
CA GLY A 39 10.42 -2.31 5.11
C GLY A 39 10.19 -0.96 4.42
N PHE A 40 10.01 -0.96 3.10
CA PHE A 40 9.65 0.22 2.31
C PHE A 40 9.05 -0.23 0.98
N LEU A 41 7.99 0.47 0.54
CA LEU A 41 7.40 0.31 -0.78
C LEU A 41 7.26 1.65 -1.48
N LYS A 42 7.56 1.66 -2.78
CA LYS A 42 7.16 2.72 -3.69
C LYS A 42 6.12 2.13 -4.65
N VAL A 43 4.93 2.70 -4.64
CA VAL A 43 3.77 2.25 -5.43
C VAL A 43 3.16 3.43 -6.17
N ASN A 44 2.23 3.16 -7.09
CA ASN A 44 1.42 4.15 -7.78
C ASN A 44 0.06 4.34 -7.10
N VAL A 45 -0.58 5.48 -7.37
CA VAL A 45 -1.97 5.70 -6.98
C VAL A 45 -2.87 4.66 -7.66
N GLY A 46 -3.67 3.97 -6.87
CA GLY A 46 -4.55 2.89 -7.29
C GLY A 46 -4.00 1.49 -7.03
N ASP A 47 -2.72 1.34 -6.66
CA ASP A 47 -2.13 0.05 -6.31
C ASP A 47 -2.65 -0.46 -4.95
N THR A 48 -2.59 -1.77 -4.75
CA THR A 48 -3.04 -2.43 -3.52
C THR A 48 -1.86 -3.08 -2.79
N VAL A 49 -1.80 -2.87 -1.47
CA VAL A 49 -0.83 -3.51 -0.59
C VAL A 49 -1.53 -4.57 0.26
N HIS A 50 -1.09 -5.82 0.14
CA HIS A 50 -1.51 -6.94 0.96
C HIS A 50 -0.57 -7.11 2.14
N PHE A 51 -1.07 -6.88 3.35
CA PHE A 51 -0.37 -7.22 4.57
C PHE A 51 -0.64 -8.67 4.92
N LYS A 52 0.40 -9.49 4.91
CA LYS A 52 0.33 -10.93 5.18
C LYS A 52 0.76 -11.25 6.60
N SER A 53 -0.14 -11.88 7.35
CA SER A 53 0.13 -12.39 8.68
C SER A 53 0.91 -13.70 8.61
N VAL A 54 2.20 -13.60 8.32
CA VAL A 54 3.09 -14.76 8.23
C VAL A 54 3.39 -15.32 9.62
N ASP A 55 3.83 -14.46 10.54
CA ASP A 55 3.97 -14.80 11.95
C ASP A 55 2.74 -14.31 12.75
N MET A 56 2.47 -14.97 13.87
CA MET A 56 1.40 -14.57 14.77
C MET A 56 1.78 -13.32 15.59
N ALA A 57 0.76 -12.69 16.18
CA ALA A 57 0.79 -11.52 17.04
C ALA A 57 1.06 -10.19 16.33
N HIS A 58 0.81 -10.11 15.01
CA HIS A 58 0.98 -8.88 14.23
C HIS A 58 -0.34 -8.35 13.68
N ASN A 59 -0.40 -7.04 13.43
CA ASN A 59 -1.38 -6.40 12.57
C ASN A 59 -0.71 -5.26 11.76
N SER A 60 -1.49 -4.66 10.86
CA SER A 60 -1.14 -3.41 10.18
C SER A 60 -2.21 -2.36 10.47
N GLU A 61 -1.77 -1.18 10.91
CA GLU A 61 -2.60 -0.01 11.23
C GLU A 61 -1.94 1.24 10.67
N SER A 62 -2.70 2.07 9.95
CA SER A 62 -2.21 3.38 9.53
C SER A 62 -1.92 4.27 10.73
N SER A 63 -0.79 4.98 10.73
CA SER A 63 -0.44 5.90 11.81
C SER A 63 -1.24 7.20 11.69
N THR A 64 -2.00 7.50 12.74
CA THR A 64 -2.89 8.68 12.77
C THR A 64 -2.10 9.97 12.51
N GLY A 65 -2.52 10.75 11.51
CA GLY A 65 -1.88 12.01 11.15
C GLY A 65 -0.61 11.87 10.30
N LEU A 66 -0.20 10.66 9.94
CA LEU A 66 0.96 10.36 9.11
C LEU A 66 0.60 9.64 7.80
N ILE A 67 -0.63 9.86 7.32
CA ILE A 67 -1.11 9.48 5.99
C ILE A 67 -1.65 10.74 5.28
N PRO A 68 -1.86 10.74 3.95
CA PRO A 68 -2.40 11.89 3.24
C PRO A 68 -3.73 12.36 3.84
N VAL A 69 -3.97 13.67 3.86
CA VAL A 69 -5.12 14.30 4.56
C VAL A 69 -6.48 13.74 4.14
N ASN A 70 -6.61 13.33 2.87
CA ASN A 70 -7.85 12.80 2.31
C ASN A 70 -7.89 11.26 2.26
N ALA A 71 -6.83 10.59 2.72
CA ALA A 71 -6.76 9.13 2.67
C ALA A 71 -7.61 8.50 3.77
N SER A 72 -8.24 7.37 3.45
CA SER A 72 -8.88 6.53 4.46
C SER A 72 -7.80 5.78 5.25
N GLY A 73 -7.79 5.94 6.58
CA GLY A 73 -6.97 5.12 7.45
C GLY A 73 -7.50 3.69 7.55
N TRP A 74 -6.69 2.78 8.08
CA TRP A 74 -7.06 1.38 8.32
C TRP A 74 -6.52 0.89 9.66
N LYS A 75 -7.15 -0.19 10.16
CA LYS A 75 -6.68 -0.95 11.31
C LYS A 75 -7.12 -2.40 11.15
N GLY A 76 -6.19 -3.29 10.82
CA GLY A 76 -6.43 -4.73 10.79
C GLY A 76 -6.48 -5.33 12.20
N ASN A 77 -7.20 -6.43 12.34
CA ASN A 77 -7.16 -7.25 13.54
C ASN A 77 -5.80 -7.97 13.66
N ILE A 78 -5.48 -8.42 14.87
CA ILE A 78 -4.29 -9.26 15.10
C ILE A 78 -4.46 -10.58 14.36
N ASN A 79 -3.40 -11.02 13.67
CA ASN A 79 -3.33 -12.20 12.81
C ASN A 79 -4.20 -12.17 11.55
N GLU A 80 -4.63 -10.98 11.12
CA GLU A 80 -5.46 -10.82 9.93
C GLU A 80 -4.61 -10.48 8.70
N ASP A 81 -4.88 -11.18 7.59
CA ASP A 81 -4.48 -10.72 6.26
C ASP A 81 -5.41 -9.57 5.84
N ILE A 82 -4.87 -8.39 5.60
CA ILE A 82 -5.63 -7.22 5.12
C ILE A 82 -5.07 -6.69 3.81
N SER A 83 -5.91 -6.05 3.00
CA SER A 83 -5.52 -5.45 1.72
C SER A 83 -5.97 -4.01 1.65
N ILE A 84 -5.06 -3.10 1.32
CA ILE A 84 -5.30 -1.65 1.31
C ILE A 84 -4.96 -1.10 -0.07
N THR A 85 -5.97 -0.59 -0.78
CA THR A 85 -5.76 0.15 -2.04
C THR A 85 -5.48 1.61 -1.74
N LEU A 86 -4.37 2.13 -2.26
CA LEU A 86 -3.89 3.48 -1.97
C LEU A 86 -4.35 4.45 -3.04
N THR A 87 -5.38 5.25 -2.73
CA THR A 87 -6.05 6.12 -3.70
C THR A 87 -5.58 7.58 -3.69
N GLU A 88 -4.85 8.00 -2.66
CA GLU A 88 -4.35 9.37 -2.53
C GLU A 88 -2.83 9.39 -2.68
N GLU A 89 -2.31 10.41 -3.37
CA GLU A 89 -0.87 10.59 -3.49
C GLU A 89 -0.27 11.06 -2.14
N GLY A 90 0.85 10.45 -1.75
CA GLY A 90 1.65 10.91 -0.61
C GLY A 90 2.37 9.77 0.10
N VAL A 91 2.79 10.05 1.34
CA VAL A 91 3.47 9.07 2.21
C VAL A 91 2.45 8.49 3.18
N TYR A 92 2.46 7.17 3.30
CA TYR A 92 1.65 6.42 4.24
C TYR A 92 2.54 5.76 5.26
N VAL A 93 2.52 6.25 6.50
CA VAL A 93 3.18 5.57 7.62
C VAL A 93 2.20 4.59 8.25
N TYR A 94 2.65 3.37 8.51
CA TYR A 94 1.88 2.34 9.17
C TYR A 94 2.70 1.56 10.19
N GLN A 95 2.01 0.96 11.15
CA GLN A 95 2.60 0.35 12.32
C GLN A 95 1.91 -0.97 12.66
N CYS A 96 2.61 -1.82 13.40
CA CYS A 96 2.00 -2.91 14.14
C CYS A 96 1.71 -2.44 15.56
N THR A 97 0.43 -2.42 15.95
CA THR A 97 -0.03 -1.86 17.24
C THR A 97 0.70 -2.49 18.45
N PRO A 98 0.81 -3.83 18.60
CA PRO A 98 1.49 -4.42 19.76
C PRO A 98 3.01 -4.23 19.75
N HIS A 99 3.62 -3.98 18.59
CA HIS A 99 5.07 -3.93 18.42
C HIS A 99 5.61 -2.53 18.08
N LEU A 100 4.78 -1.49 18.21
CA LEU A 100 5.21 -0.10 17.98
C LEU A 100 6.40 0.31 18.86
N ILE A 101 6.39 -0.06 20.15
CA ILE A 101 7.50 0.25 21.08
C ILE A 101 8.80 -0.48 20.71
N LEU A 102 8.70 -1.55 19.90
CA LEU A 102 9.83 -2.31 19.38
C LEU A 102 10.27 -1.81 17.99
N GLY A 103 9.61 -0.81 17.43
CA GLY A 103 9.98 -0.17 16.17
C GLY A 103 9.38 -0.81 14.91
N MET A 104 8.31 -1.62 15.03
CA MET A 104 7.63 -2.21 13.87
C MET A 104 6.75 -1.17 13.15
N VAL A 105 7.39 -0.33 12.33
CA VAL A 105 6.82 0.80 11.59
C VAL A 105 7.47 0.92 10.20
N VAL A 106 6.72 1.38 9.21
CA VAL A 106 7.18 1.75 7.85
C VAL A 106 6.57 3.08 7.45
#